data_AF-A0A7H8Q6A3-F1
#
_entry.id   AF-A0A7H8Q6A3-F1
#
_cell.length_a   1.000
_cell.length_b   1.000
_cell.length_c   1.000
_cell.angle_alpha   90.00
_cell.angle_beta   90.00
_cell.angle_gamma   90.00
#
_symmetry.space_group_name_H-M   'P 1'
#
loop_
_entity.id
_entity.type
_entity.pdbx_description
1 polymer ?
#
loop_
_entity_poly.entity_id
_entity_poly.type
_entity_poly.pdbx_seq_one_letter_code
_entity_poly.pdbx_strand_id
1 'polypeptide(L)'
;MENVIISYFEVESEAYQALSELKKRSEIADQFLLSQAALLKKSNGQILFQDGFDTGKRTRDDTWKGSLIGALVGLLGGPLSMLLGAGIGSVVGLAKDAGEAEEEASLITAITSRMKEQDVALVSVAQEQNEGFYDRLVEKFDVVTVRYYASDILDEVDHAWEVERNLQARAKEDMRKARSEHRQERVKEYRSKFKEEFEELKKRFSSTD
;
A
#
# COMPACT_ATOMS: atom_id res chain seq x y z
N MET A 1 -6.66 21.06 -14.31
CA MET A 1 -7.25 20.35 -13.15
C MET A 1 -6.12 19.58 -12.48
N GLU A 2 -6.19 19.31 -11.17
CA GLU A 2 -5.15 18.54 -10.48
C GLU A 2 -5.43 17.04 -10.64
N ASN A 3 -4.46 16.33 -11.20
CA ASN A 3 -4.56 14.94 -11.59
C ASN A 3 -3.48 14.11 -10.88
N VAL A 4 -3.81 12.86 -10.60
CA VAL A 4 -2.83 11.80 -10.35
C VAL A 4 -2.63 11.05 -11.66
N ILE A 5 -1.41 11.09 -12.17
CA ILE A 5 -1.01 10.47 -13.44
C ILE A 5 -0.10 9.29 -13.11
N ILE A 6 -0.37 8.14 -13.71
CA ILE A 6 0.38 6.91 -13.48
C ILE A 6 0.86 6.37 -14.81
N SER A 7 2.16 6.19 -14.97
CA SER A 7 2.75 5.49 -16.11
C SER A 7 3.39 4.19 -15.64
N TYR A 8 3.06 3.07 -16.30
CA TYR A 8 3.58 1.75 -15.96
C TYR A 8 4.72 1.35 -16.90
N PHE A 9 5.87 1.00 -16.32
CA PHE A 9 7.10 0.63 -17.01
C PHE A 9 7.46 -0.81 -16.69
N GLU A 10 7.71 -1.62 -17.73
CA GLU A 10 8.32 -2.95 -17.56
C GLU A 10 9.84 -2.85 -17.35
N VAL A 11 10.47 -1.76 -17.79
CA VAL A 11 11.92 -1.52 -17.68
C VAL A 11 12.22 -0.46 -16.62
N GLU A 12 12.80 -0.89 -15.49
CA GLU A 12 13.11 -0.02 -14.35
C GLU A 12 13.95 1.21 -14.71
N SER A 13 14.99 1.05 -15.55
CA SER A 13 15.84 2.17 -15.94
C SER A 13 15.11 3.27 -16.72
N GLU A 14 14.08 2.90 -17.49
CA GLU A 14 13.25 3.85 -18.23
C GLU A 14 12.39 4.68 -17.29
N ALA A 15 11.85 4.06 -16.23
CA ALA A 15 11.09 4.75 -15.19
C ALA A 15 11.95 5.81 -14.48
N TYR A 16 13.20 5.47 -14.13
CA TYR A 16 14.15 6.43 -13.55
C TYR A 16 14.54 7.55 -14.50
N GLN A 17 14.70 7.24 -15.80
CA GLN A 17 14.94 8.25 -16.82
C GLN A 17 13.75 9.20 -16.93
N ALA A 18 12.52 8.68 -16.96
CA ALA A 18 11.29 9.46 -16.99
C ALA A 18 11.16 10.37 -15.76
N LEU A 19 11.38 9.85 -14.54
CA LEU A 19 11.38 10.63 -13.31
C LEU A 19 12.40 11.79 -13.37
N SER A 20 13.61 11.49 -13.85
CA SER A 20 14.69 12.48 -13.98
C SER A 20 14.37 13.57 -14.99
N GLU A 21 13.77 13.22 -16.12
CA GLU A 21 13.34 14.18 -17.14
C GLU A 21 12.16 15.02 -16.67
N LEU A 22 11.21 14.40 -15.98
CA LEU A 22 10.06 15.06 -15.38
C LEU A 22 10.53 16.15 -14.41
N LYS A 23 11.46 15.81 -13.50
CA LYS A 23 12.09 16.75 -12.56
C LYS A 23 12.73 17.96 -13.26
N LYS A 24 13.47 17.72 -14.34
CA LYS A 24 14.19 18.79 -15.07
C LYS A 24 13.24 19.70 -15.84
N ARG A 25 12.19 19.15 -16.46
CA ARG A 25 11.33 19.88 -17.39
C ARG A 25 10.15 20.55 -16.70
N SER A 26 9.69 20.03 -15.55
CA SER A 26 8.57 20.60 -14.79
C SER A 26 8.83 21.99 -14.22
N GLU A 27 10.09 22.43 -14.17
CA GLU A 27 10.43 23.77 -13.71
C GLU A 27 10.14 24.85 -14.76
N ILE A 28 10.01 24.47 -16.03
CA ILE A 28 10.00 25.38 -17.19
C ILE A 28 8.64 25.38 -17.92
N ALA A 29 7.72 24.49 -17.54
CA ALA A 29 6.46 24.30 -18.25
C ALA A 29 5.32 25.14 -17.67
N ASP A 30 4.90 26.20 -18.37
CA ASP A 30 3.81 27.08 -17.91
C ASP A 30 2.42 26.40 -17.86
N GLN A 31 2.23 25.33 -18.66
CA GLN A 31 0.94 24.61 -18.78
C GLN A 31 0.89 23.32 -17.95
N PHE A 32 1.99 22.98 -17.27
CA PHE A 32 2.14 21.76 -16.49
C PHE A 32 2.81 22.08 -15.15
N LEU A 33 2.01 22.13 -14.09
CA LEU A 33 2.52 22.35 -12.74
C LEU A 33 2.64 21.00 -12.03
N LEU A 34 3.86 20.48 -11.96
CA LEU A 34 4.14 19.30 -11.15
C LEU A 34 4.21 19.68 -9.67
N SER A 35 3.45 18.96 -8.85
CA SER A 35 3.54 19.04 -7.40
C SER A 35 4.55 18.00 -6.88
N GLN A 36 4.29 16.72 -7.18
CA GLN A 36 5.05 15.59 -6.64
C GLN A 36 5.19 14.48 -7.69
N ALA A 37 6.24 13.67 -7.59
CA ALA A 37 6.39 12.45 -8.36
C ALA A 37 7.14 11.36 -7.57
N ALA A 38 6.77 10.10 -7.77
CA ALA A 38 7.42 8.95 -7.14
C ALA A 38 7.40 7.71 -8.03
N LEU A 39 8.41 6.88 -7.86
CA LEU A 39 8.52 5.54 -8.43
C LEU A 39 8.14 4.51 -7.38
N LEU A 40 7.21 3.63 -7.76
CA LEU A 40 6.77 2.50 -6.98
C LEU A 40 7.12 1.23 -7.75
N LYS A 41 7.73 0.24 -7.11
CA LYS A 41 8.12 -1.02 -7.75
C LYS A 41 7.39 -2.19 -7.11
N LYS A 42 6.89 -3.11 -7.93
CA LYS A 42 6.38 -4.38 -7.42
C LYS A 42 7.54 -5.32 -7.16
N SER A 43 7.69 -5.74 -5.91
CA SER A 43 8.74 -6.65 -5.48
C SER A 43 8.20 -7.61 -4.42
N ASN A 44 8.37 -8.92 -4.63
CA ASN A 44 7.86 -9.99 -3.77
C ASN A 44 6.36 -9.86 -3.49
N GLY A 45 5.57 -9.50 -4.51
CA GLY A 45 4.12 -9.28 -4.37
C GLY A 45 3.71 -8.04 -3.58
N GLN A 46 4.65 -7.16 -3.21
CA GLN A 46 4.41 -5.90 -2.51
C GLN A 46 4.74 -4.72 -3.42
N ILE A 47 4.10 -3.58 -3.18
CA ILE A 47 4.45 -2.32 -3.85
C ILE A 47 5.36 -1.51 -2.93
N LEU A 48 6.58 -1.25 -3.39
CA LEU A 48 7.63 -0.59 -2.61
C LEU A 48 8.03 0.74 -3.24
N PHE A 49 8.07 1.79 -2.44
CA PHE A 49 8.65 3.07 -2.85
C PHE A 49 10.13 2.91 -3.22
N GLN A 50 10.56 3.49 -4.33
CA GLN A 50 11.94 3.45 -4.82
C GLN A 50 12.62 4.81 -4.75
N ASP A 51 12.02 5.82 -5.38
CA ASP A 51 12.55 7.18 -5.46
C ASP A 51 11.41 8.16 -5.69
N GLY A 52 11.62 9.43 -5.43
CA GLY A 52 10.62 10.47 -5.63
C GLY A 52 11.11 11.83 -5.18
N PHE A 53 10.37 12.85 -5.59
CA PHE A 53 10.62 14.21 -5.17
C PHE A 53 9.32 14.99 -5.02
N ASP A 54 9.37 15.95 -4.12
CA ASP A 54 8.36 16.99 -3.97
C ASP A 54 8.99 18.29 -4.46
N THR A 55 8.28 19.05 -5.30
CA THR A 55 8.77 20.31 -5.84
C THR A 55 8.66 21.47 -4.84
N GLY A 56 7.95 21.27 -3.72
CA GLY A 56 7.64 22.30 -2.74
C GLY A 56 6.65 23.36 -3.25
N LYS A 57 6.19 23.24 -4.51
CA LYS A 57 5.17 24.09 -5.11
C LYS A 57 3.82 23.68 -4.51
N ARG A 58 3.51 24.21 -3.32
CA ARG A 58 2.33 23.87 -2.52
C ARG A 58 1.02 24.07 -3.31
N THR A 59 0.31 22.98 -3.57
CA THR A 59 -1.12 22.89 -3.26
C THR A 59 -1.23 22.52 -1.77
N ARG A 60 -1.33 23.55 -0.93
CA ARG A 60 -1.65 23.56 0.52
C ARG A 60 -1.26 22.32 1.40
N ASP A 61 -0.19 22.52 2.18
CA ASP A 61 0.24 21.85 3.43
C ASP A 61 1.04 20.52 3.42
N ASP A 62 2.25 20.65 3.99
CA ASP A 62 3.14 19.71 4.66
C ASP A 62 3.69 18.43 3.98
N THR A 63 5.01 18.49 3.76
CA THR A 63 6.01 17.51 4.24
C THR A 63 5.57 16.06 4.08
N TRP A 64 5.90 15.37 2.97
CA TRP A 64 5.92 13.91 2.70
C TRP A 64 4.91 13.01 3.45
N LYS A 65 4.89 13.05 4.79
CA LYS A 65 3.85 12.54 5.71
C LYS A 65 2.46 13.22 5.60
N GLY A 66 2.28 14.29 4.83
CA GLY A 66 0.97 14.89 4.50
C GLY A 66 0.61 14.85 3.01
N SER A 67 1.48 14.27 2.18
CA SER A 67 1.31 14.24 0.72
C SER A 67 0.39 13.13 0.24
N LEU A 68 -0.35 13.35 -0.85
CA LEU A 68 -1.18 12.33 -1.50
C LEU A 68 -0.37 11.08 -1.87
N ILE A 69 0.85 11.28 -2.42
CA ILE A 69 1.76 10.17 -2.73
C ILE A 69 2.18 9.41 -1.46
N GLY A 70 2.51 10.12 -0.38
CA GLY A 70 2.89 9.48 0.89
C GLY A 70 1.76 8.65 1.49
N ALA A 71 0.52 9.14 1.41
CA ALA A 71 -0.65 8.40 1.84
C ALA A 71 -0.88 7.15 0.98
N LEU A 72 -0.75 7.26 -0.35
CA LEU A 72 -0.81 6.13 -1.27
C LEU A 72 0.26 5.08 -0.99
N VAL A 73 1.53 5.50 -0.80
CA VAL A 73 2.63 4.61 -0.43
C VAL A 73 2.34 3.90 0.89
N GLY A 74 1.77 4.61 1.87
CA GLY A 74 1.38 4.04 3.16
C GLY A 74 0.32 2.94 3.02
N LEU A 75 -0.70 3.17 2.19
CA LEU A 75 -1.75 2.18 1.93
C LEU A 75 -1.20 0.98 1.13
N LEU A 76 -0.45 1.24 0.07
CA LEU A 76 0.10 0.22 -0.84
C LEU A 76 1.17 -0.65 -0.18
N GLY A 77 1.94 -0.10 0.76
CA GLY A 77 2.87 -0.83 1.61
C GLY A 77 2.24 -1.39 2.89
N GLY A 78 0.96 -1.10 3.14
CA GLY A 78 0.27 -1.41 4.37
C GLY A 78 -0.31 -2.85 4.41
N PRO A 79 -0.77 -3.29 5.60
CA PRO A 79 -1.42 -4.59 5.77
C PRO A 79 -2.67 -4.76 4.91
N LEU A 80 -3.42 -3.68 4.66
CA LEU A 80 -4.62 -3.72 3.82
C LEU A 80 -4.27 -4.13 2.38
N SER A 81 -3.25 -3.51 1.79
CA SER A 81 -2.74 -3.86 0.46
C SER A 81 -2.26 -5.31 0.38
N MET A 82 -1.60 -5.83 1.44
CA MET A 82 -1.22 -7.25 1.48
C MET A 82 -2.43 -8.20 1.41
N LEU A 83 -3.53 -7.87 2.10
CA LEU A 83 -4.75 -8.67 2.07
C LEU A 83 -5.42 -8.64 0.68
N LEU A 84 -5.49 -7.45 0.07
CA LEU A 84 -6.06 -7.27 -1.27
C LEU A 84 -5.19 -7.92 -2.36
N GLY A 85 -3.88 -7.75 -2.28
CA GLY A 85 -2.92 -8.34 -3.23
C GLY A 85 -2.81 -9.86 -3.14
N ALA A 86 -2.91 -10.44 -1.93
CA ALA A 86 -2.95 -11.89 -1.74
C ALA A 86 -4.23 -12.51 -2.32
N GLY A 87 -5.36 -11.79 -2.27
CA GLY A 87 -6.63 -12.22 -2.85
C GLY A 87 -6.54 -12.43 -4.37
N ILE A 88 -5.91 -11.49 -5.08
CA ILE A 88 -5.82 -11.49 -6.55
C ILE A 88 -4.88 -12.61 -7.07
N GLY A 89 -3.81 -12.94 -6.34
CA GLY A 89 -2.84 -13.98 -6.76
C GLY A 89 -3.35 -15.42 -6.68
N SER A 90 -4.36 -15.71 -5.86
CA SER A 90 -4.90 -17.07 -5.67
C SER A 90 -5.92 -17.50 -6.74
N VAL A 91 -6.41 -16.57 -7.56
CA VAL A 91 -7.49 -16.81 -8.54
C VAL A 91 -6.96 -17.15 -9.94
N VAL A 92 -5.65 -17.12 -10.16
CA VAL A 92 -4.99 -17.36 -11.47
C VAL A 92 -5.22 -18.78 -12.03
N GLY A 93 -5.85 -19.69 -11.27
CA GLY A 93 -6.28 -21.01 -11.75
C GLY A 93 -7.79 -21.19 -12.01
N LEU A 94 -8.66 -20.26 -11.61
CA LEU A 94 -10.12 -20.46 -11.63
C LEU A 94 -10.89 -19.46 -12.49
N ALA A 95 -10.30 -18.32 -12.87
CA ALA A 95 -10.98 -17.26 -13.63
C ALA A 95 -10.69 -17.31 -15.14
N LYS A 96 -10.64 -18.50 -15.75
CA LYS A 96 -10.52 -18.59 -17.22
C LYS A 96 -11.77 -18.09 -17.98
N ASP A 97 -12.86 -17.75 -17.27
CA ASP A 97 -14.13 -17.28 -17.84
C ASP A 97 -14.82 -16.16 -17.03
N ALA A 98 -14.08 -15.43 -16.18
CA ALA A 98 -14.60 -14.17 -15.63
C ALA A 98 -14.32 -13.05 -16.63
N GLY A 99 -15.04 -13.08 -17.75
CA GLY A 99 -15.07 -11.97 -18.71
C GLY A 99 -15.52 -10.70 -18.00
N GLU A 100 -14.86 -9.59 -18.33
CA GLU A 100 -15.08 -8.25 -17.78
C GLU A 100 -14.49 -8.09 -16.37
N ALA A 101 -13.16 -7.96 -16.33
CA ALA A 101 -12.49 -7.26 -15.25
C ALA A 101 -13.18 -5.90 -15.09
N GLU A 102 -13.83 -5.72 -13.94
CA GLU A 102 -14.53 -4.51 -13.53
C GLU A 102 -13.77 -3.26 -13.99
N GLU A 103 -14.51 -2.36 -14.64
CA GLU A 103 -14.23 -0.93 -14.76
C GLU A 103 -13.36 -0.48 -13.58
N GLU A 104 -12.09 -0.11 -13.82
CA GLU A 104 -11.05 -0.01 -12.79
C GLU A 104 -11.53 0.76 -11.55
N ALA A 105 -11.97 0.03 -10.52
CA ALA A 105 -12.81 0.57 -9.45
C ALA A 105 -12.10 1.54 -8.50
N SER A 106 -10.76 1.64 -8.58
CA SER A 106 -9.93 2.47 -7.69
C SER A 106 -8.47 2.49 -8.16
N LEU A 107 -7.71 3.54 -7.84
CA LEU A 107 -6.28 3.65 -8.17
C LEU A 107 -5.44 2.59 -7.45
N ILE A 108 -5.77 2.29 -6.18
CA ILE A 108 -5.09 1.24 -5.41
C ILE A 108 -5.23 -0.11 -6.13
N THR A 109 -6.42 -0.41 -6.64
CA THR A 109 -6.70 -1.63 -7.39
C THR A 109 -5.96 -1.64 -8.73
N ALA A 110 -5.95 -0.51 -9.45
CA ALA A 110 -5.24 -0.38 -10.72
C ALA A 110 -3.73 -0.65 -10.57
N ILE A 111 -3.07 -0.03 -9.58
CA ILE A 111 -1.63 -0.25 -9.32
C ILE A 111 -1.35 -1.71 -8.93
N THR A 112 -2.11 -2.27 -8.00
CA THR A 112 -1.83 -3.60 -7.43
C THR A 112 -2.07 -4.75 -8.43
N SER A 113 -3.08 -4.61 -9.29
CA SER A 113 -3.46 -5.63 -10.28
C SER A 113 -2.67 -5.54 -11.57
N ARG A 114 -2.37 -4.33 -12.07
CA ARG A 114 -1.74 -4.12 -13.38
C ARG A 114 -0.24 -4.39 -13.36
N MET A 115 0.44 -4.08 -12.25
CA MET A 115 1.88 -4.31 -12.15
C MET A 115 2.19 -5.79 -12.02
N LYS A 116 3.06 -6.31 -12.89
CA LYS A 116 3.74 -7.59 -12.73
C LYS A 116 4.92 -7.44 -11.78
N GLU A 117 5.46 -8.56 -11.35
CA GLU A 117 6.66 -8.60 -10.51
C GLU A 117 7.83 -7.89 -11.24
N GLN A 118 8.54 -7.00 -10.53
CA GLN A 118 9.59 -6.10 -11.02
C GLN A 118 9.14 -4.89 -11.85
N ASP A 119 7.87 -4.78 -12.23
CA ASP A 119 7.36 -3.56 -12.90
C ASP A 119 7.49 -2.34 -11.99
N VAL A 120 7.60 -1.17 -12.62
CA VAL A 120 7.71 0.13 -11.94
C VAL A 120 6.60 1.06 -12.42
N ALA A 121 5.91 1.70 -11.48
CA ALA A 121 4.94 2.76 -11.76
C ALA A 121 5.52 4.12 -11.39
N LEU A 122 5.47 5.08 -12.32
CA LEU A 122 5.70 6.49 -12.05
C LEU A 122 4.37 7.15 -11.72
N VAL A 123 4.18 7.50 -10.45
CA VAL A 123 3.01 8.23 -9.95
C VAL A 123 3.37 9.72 -9.85
N SER A 124 2.59 10.58 -10.48
CA SER A 124 2.82 12.03 -10.51
C SER A 124 1.54 12.78 -10.13
N VAL A 125 1.66 13.77 -9.25
CA VAL A 125 0.57 14.70 -8.93
C VAL A 125 0.87 16.01 -9.64
N ALA A 126 0.02 16.38 -10.59
CA ALA A 126 0.24 17.57 -11.41
C ALA A 126 -1.06 18.27 -11.77
N GLN A 127 -0.99 19.59 -11.93
CA GLN A 127 -2.02 20.35 -12.60
C GLN A 127 -1.70 20.46 -14.09
N GLU A 128 -2.55 19.82 -14.90
CA GLU A 128 -2.46 19.86 -16.35
C GLU A 128 -3.50 20.83 -16.93
N GLN A 129 -3.09 21.70 -17.86
CA GLN A 129 -4.03 22.38 -18.77
C GLN A 129 -4.41 21.48 -19.95
N ASN A 130 -3.46 20.64 -20.40
CA ASN A 130 -3.64 19.58 -21.39
C ASN A 130 -2.65 18.44 -21.10
N GLU A 131 -2.93 17.26 -21.63
CA GLU A 131 -2.16 16.03 -21.39
C GLU A 131 -0.83 15.98 -22.17
N GLY A 132 -0.68 16.81 -23.20
CA GLY A 132 0.38 16.67 -24.18
C GLY A 132 1.80 16.89 -23.65
N PHE A 133 2.00 17.67 -22.57
CA PHE A 133 3.33 17.81 -21.97
C PHE A 133 3.82 16.50 -21.36
N TYR A 134 2.99 15.87 -20.54
CA TYR A 134 3.35 14.62 -19.87
C TYR A 134 3.40 13.47 -20.87
N ASP A 135 2.42 13.38 -21.78
CA ASP A 135 2.39 12.31 -22.79
C ASP A 135 3.65 12.32 -23.65
N ARG A 136 4.08 13.48 -24.16
CA ARG A 136 5.33 13.58 -24.93
C ARG A 136 6.60 13.25 -24.13
N LEU A 137 6.55 13.38 -22.81
CA LEU A 137 7.68 13.00 -21.96
C LEU A 137 7.85 11.49 -21.93
N VAL A 138 6.72 10.77 -21.91
CA VAL A 138 6.69 9.31 -21.75
C VAL A 138 6.49 8.55 -23.06
N GLU A 139 6.06 9.19 -24.16
CA GLU A 139 5.72 8.57 -25.47
C GLU A 139 6.86 7.77 -26.11
N LYS A 140 8.10 8.08 -25.72
CA LYS A 140 9.31 7.40 -26.21
C LYS A 140 9.57 6.06 -25.50
N PHE A 141 8.84 5.76 -24.44
CA PHE A 141 8.87 4.51 -23.71
C PHE A 141 7.60 3.71 -24.04
N ASP A 142 7.69 2.38 -23.94
CA ASP A 142 6.52 1.51 -24.11
C ASP A 142 5.74 1.45 -22.78
N VAL A 143 4.89 2.46 -22.56
CA VAL A 143 4.16 2.62 -21.30
C VAL A 143 2.67 2.82 -21.51
N VAL A 144 1.89 2.35 -20.55
CA VAL A 144 0.48 2.70 -20.42
C VAL A 144 0.37 3.81 -19.38
N THR A 145 -0.33 4.89 -19.75
CA THR A 145 -0.59 6.02 -18.85
C THR A 145 -2.07 6.08 -18.48
N VAL A 146 -2.38 6.27 -17.20
CA VAL A 146 -3.74 6.48 -16.69
C VAL A 146 -3.78 7.76 -15.85
N ARG A 147 -4.91 8.45 -15.88
CA ARG A 147 -5.14 9.71 -15.18
C ARG A 147 -6.38 9.60 -14.31
N TYR A 148 -6.28 10.06 -13.07
CA TYR A 148 -7.38 10.18 -12.13
C TYR A 148 -7.44 11.60 -11.59
N TYR A 149 -8.63 12.09 -11.24
CA TYR A 149 -8.72 13.35 -10.53
C TYR A 149 -8.13 13.20 -9.12
N ALA A 150 -7.31 14.15 -8.70
CA ALA A 150 -6.70 14.09 -7.37
C ALA A 150 -7.74 14.10 -6.24
N SER A 151 -8.91 14.72 -6.46
CA SER A 151 -10.05 14.67 -5.53
C SER A 151 -10.55 13.26 -5.27
N ASP A 152 -10.67 12.46 -6.32
CA ASP A 152 -11.25 11.12 -6.25
C ASP A 152 -10.27 10.17 -5.55
N ILE A 153 -8.97 10.35 -5.82
CA ILE A 153 -7.91 9.60 -5.14
C ILE A 153 -7.81 9.98 -3.67
N LEU A 154 -8.00 11.26 -3.33
CA LEU A 154 -8.01 11.70 -1.94
C LEU A 154 -9.18 11.04 -1.17
N ASP A 155 -10.37 11.03 -1.76
CA ASP A 155 -11.54 10.37 -1.18
C ASP A 155 -11.31 8.86 -1.02
N GLU A 156 -10.74 8.19 -2.04
CA GLU A 156 -10.37 6.77 -1.97
C GLU A 156 -9.38 6.48 -0.84
N VAL A 157 -8.33 7.31 -0.70
CA VAL A 157 -7.31 7.19 0.35
C VAL A 157 -7.93 7.34 1.74
N ASP A 158 -8.80 8.33 1.94
CA ASP A 158 -9.46 8.56 3.22
C ASP A 158 -10.36 7.38 3.62
N HIS A 159 -11.13 6.84 2.67
CA HIS A 159 -11.95 5.64 2.87
C HIS A 159 -11.09 4.42 3.21
N ALA A 160 -9.98 4.19 2.49
CA ALA A 160 -9.09 3.08 2.76
C ALA A 160 -8.48 3.15 4.17
N TRP A 161 -8.11 4.34 4.64
CA TRP A 161 -7.63 4.53 6.01
C TRP A 161 -8.71 4.32 7.08
N GLU A 162 -9.95 4.70 6.80
CA GLU A 162 -11.06 4.37 7.70
C GLU A 162 -11.26 2.85 7.81
N VAL A 163 -11.26 2.14 6.69
CA VAL A 163 -11.35 0.67 6.66
C VAL A 163 -10.20 0.04 7.45
N GLU A 164 -8.96 0.46 7.21
CA GLU A 164 -7.80 -0.09 7.92
C GLU A 164 -7.88 0.17 9.44
N ARG A 165 -8.24 1.38 9.86
CA ARG A 165 -8.42 1.71 11.29
C ARG A 165 -9.48 0.84 11.95
N ASN A 166 -10.60 0.63 11.28
CA ASN A 166 -11.70 -0.21 11.75
C ASN A 166 -11.27 -1.68 11.87
N LEU A 167 -10.55 -2.20 10.87
CA LEU A 167 -9.98 -3.56 10.91
C LEU A 167 -8.97 -3.72 12.05
N GLN A 168 -8.06 -2.76 12.22
CA GLN A 168 -7.08 -2.79 13.31
C GLN A 168 -7.76 -2.74 14.69
N ALA A 169 -8.81 -1.93 14.85
CA ALA A 169 -9.56 -1.84 16.10
C ALA A 169 -10.23 -3.19 16.46
N ARG A 170 -10.91 -3.80 15.48
CA ARG A 170 -11.54 -5.13 15.64
C ARG A 170 -10.51 -6.21 15.96
N ALA A 171 -9.41 -6.26 15.20
CA ALA A 171 -8.34 -7.23 15.43
C ALA A 171 -7.74 -7.10 16.84
N LYS A 172 -7.53 -5.87 17.34
CA LYS A 172 -7.08 -5.64 18.72
C LYS A 172 -8.09 -6.12 19.76
N GLU A 173 -9.38 -5.88 19.53
CA GLU A 173 -10.45 -6.37 20.41
C GLU A 173 -10.49 -7.89 20.46
N ASP A 174 -10.45 -8.54 19.31
CA ASP A 174 -10.48 -10.01 19.19
C ASP A 174 -9.24 -10.64 19.82
N MET A 175 -8.05 -10.07 19.58
CA MET A 175 -6.83 -10.50 20.26
C MET A 175 -6.91 -10.31 21.78
N ARG A 176 -7.60 -9.27 22.27
CA ARG A 176 -7.80 -9.05 23.71
C ARG A 176 -8.73 -10.11 24.30
N LYS A 177 -9.84 -10.43 23.62
CA LYS A 177 -10.79 -11.49 24.02
C LYS A 177 -10.09 -12.84 24.04
N ALA A 178 -9.45 -13.25 22.95
CA ALA A 178 -8.71 -14.50 22.84
C ALA A 178 -7.60 -14.61 23.91
N ARG A 179 -6.84 -13.53 24.16
CA ARG A 179 -5.83 -13.52 25.24
C ARG A 179 -6.46 -13.70 26.62
N SER A 180 -7.64 -13.14 26.87
CA SER A 180 -8.32 -13.27 28.16
C SER A 180 -8.84 -14.69 28.39
N GLU A 181 -9.39 -15.32 27.35
CA GLU A 181 -9.87 -16.71 27.36
C GLU A 181 -8.69 -17.69 27.54
N HIS A 182 -7.66 -17.60 26.68
CA HIS A 182 -6.47 -18.44 26.79
C HIS A 182 -5.69 -18.22 28.10
N ARG A 183 -5.66 -17.01 28.65
CA ARG A 183 -5.01 -16.76 29.95
C ARG A 183 -5.78 -17.45 31.08
N GLN A 184 -7.10 -17.43 31.06
CA GLN A 184 -7.89 -18.11 32.09
C GLN A 184 -7.70 -19.63 32.03
N GLU A 185 -7.68 -20.21 30.83
CA GLU A 185 -7.42 -21.65 30.64
C GLU A 185 -6.00 -22.03 31.07
N ARG A 186 -4.96 -21.34 30.59
CA ARG A 186 -3.58 -21.64 30.98
C ARG A 186 -3.30 -21.38 32.45
N VAL A 187 -3.87 -20.33 33.05
CA VAL A 187 -3.68 -20.07 34.50
C VAL A 187 -4.33 -21.16 35.34
N LYS A 188 -5.50 -21.68 34.93
CA LYS A 188 -6.11 -22.86 35.58
C LYS A 188 -5.22 -24.08 35.42
N GLU A 189 -4.71 -24.33 34.21
CA GLU A 189 -3.84 -25.47 33.93
C GLU A 189 -2.52 -25.39 34.72
N TYR A 190 -1.85 -24.23 34.74
CA TYR A 190 -0.65 -24.01 35.53
C TYR A 190 -0.93 -24.13 37.03
N ARG A 191 -2.02 -23.55 37.55
CA ARG A 191 -2.37 -23.69 38.98
C ARG A 191 -2.61 -25.15 39.38
N SER A 192 -3.25 -25.94 38.52
CA SER A 192 -3.44 -27.37 38.76
C SER A 192 -2.11 -28.12 38.75
N LYS A 193 -1.26 -27.89 37.73
CA LYS A 193 0.09 -28.48 37.65
C LYS A 193 0.95 -28.13 38.85
N PHE A 194 0.99 -26.86 39.26
CA PHE A 194 1.72 -26.43 40.46
C PHE A 194 1.18 -27.06 41.74
N LYS A 195 -0.13 -27.24 41.84
CA LYS A 195 -0.74 -27.87 43.02
C LYS A 195 -0.40 -29.36 43.09
N GLU A 196 -0.41 -30.05 41.95
CA GLU A 196 0.03 -31.45 41.84
C GLU A 196 1.52 -31.61 42.18
N GLU A 197 2.39 -30.79 41.60
CA GLU A 197 3.83 -30.78 41.89
C GLU A 197 4.11 -30.53 43.38
N PHE A 198 3.39 -29.59 44.00
CA PHE A 198 3.57 -29.26 45.41
C PHE A 198 3.10 -30.38 46.35
N GLU A 199 2.01 -31.06 46.02
CA GLU A 199 1.52 -32.23 46.76
C GLU A 199 2.46 -33.45 46.60
N GLU A 200 3.02 -33.68 45.42
CA GLU A 200 4.05 -34.70 45.21
C GLU A 200 5.31 -34.42 46.04
N LEU A 201 5.75 -33.16 46.08
CA LEU A 201 6.91 -32.72 46.86
C LEU A 201 6.65 -32.95 48.35
N LYS A 202 5.47 -32.56 48.86
CA LYS A 202 5.07 -32.76 50.25
C LYS A 202 5.04 -34.25 50.63
N LYS A 203 4.51 -35.12 49.77
CA LYS A 203 4.49 -36.57 49.98
C LYS A 203 5.90 -37.17 50.03
N ARG A 204 6.83 -36.70 49.19
CA ARG A 204 8.24 -37.12 49.24
C ARG A 204 8.92 -36.72 50.54
N PHE A 205 8.65 -35.52 51.05
CA PHE A 205 9.22 -35.06 52.31
C PHE A 205 8.56 -35.68 53.55
N SER A 206 7.30 -36.12 53.48
CA SER A 206 6.59 -36.77 54.59
C SER A 206 6.73 -38.30 54.64
N SER A 207 7.45 -38.91 53.71
CA SER A 207 7.70 -40.37 53.64
C SER A 207 9.14 -40.75 53.99
N THR A 208 9.92 -39.81 54.53
CA THR A 208 11.32 -40.00 54.94
C THR A 208 11.51 -40.04 56.47
N ASP A 209 10.42 -40.00 57.25
CA ASP A 209 10.43 -40.37 58.69
C ASP A 209 10.04 -41.84 58.87
#